data_AF-A0A0D8ZMJ3-F1
#
_entry.id   AF-A0A0D8ZMJ3-F1
#
_cell.length_a   1.000
_cell.length_b   1.000
_cell.length_c   1.000
_cell.angle_alpha   90.00
_cell.angle_beta   90.00
_cell.angle_gamma   90.00
#
_symmetry.space_group_name_H-M   'P 1'
#
loop_
_entity.id
_entity.type
_entity.pdbx_description
1 polymer ?
#
loop_
_entity_poly.entity_id
_entity_poly.type
_entity_poly.pdbx_seq_one_letter_code
_entity_poly.pdbx_strand_id
1 'polypeptide(L)'
;MQQNLVARNFRLYNKAYKIMITYEKWLNCVFGRSYNQSFASSKINNLDVDTTFKFVYKTLVNSGSELLRFSDKQVGNGLYAMLADSTNIADSLKEPSISAQDRTAAIRAIKILYTDCFEKRARPVLSHLDEPGASAINGICYMLWEVTRINVWGNKGDCEYFSLSLEVLEFALYLKNPACIESALHGLGHMGSFGTNQRVYRIIDNWIKQGLTSRPQLLEYAARAQQGYIL
;
A
#
# COMPACT_ATOMS: atom_id res chain seq x y z
N MET A 1 -16.22 42.41 -37.96
CA MET A 1 -16.23 40.97 -38.26
C MET A 1 -14.83 40.32 -38.08
N GLN A 2 -14.08 40.71 -37.05
CA GLN A 2 -12.68 40.29 -36.82
C GLN A 2 -12.39 39.80 -35.39
N GLN A 3 -13.34 39.95 -34.45
CA GLN A 3 -13.16 39.51 -33.05
C GLN A 3 -13.54 38.03 -32.81
N ASN A 4 -14.22 37.36 -33.76
CA ASN A 4 -14.62 35.95 -33.63
C ASN A 4 -13.59 34.94 -34.14
N LEU A 5 -12.48 35.39 -34.74
CA LEU A 5 -11.40 34.52 -35.22
C LEU A 5 -10.31 34.29 -34.15
N VAL A 6 -10.13 35.24 -33.22
CA VAL A 6 -9.13 35.11 -32.14
C VAL A 6 -9.62 34.14 -31.05
N ALA A 7 -10.92 34.11 -30.77
CA ALA A 7 -11.52 33.19 -29.78
C ALA A 7 -11.53 31.72 -30.24
N ARG A 8 -11.53 31.44 -31.55
CA ARG A 8 -11.43 30.07 -32.09
C ARG A 8 -10.00 29.53 -32.06
N ASN A 9 -8.98 30.39 -32.13
CA ASN A 9 -7.58 29.99 -32.08
C ASN A 9 -7.06 29.71 -30.66
N PHE A 10 -7.71 30.25 -29.62
CA PHE A 10 -7.35 29.92 -28.22
C PHE A 10 -7.86 28.55 -27.77
N ARG A 11 -8.87 27.96 -28.42
CA ARG A 11 -9.33 26.59 -28.13
C ARG A 11 -8.53 25.49 -28.84
N LEU A 12 -7.65 25.85 -29.78
CA LEU A 12 -6.84 24.89 -30.54
C LEU A 12 -5.38 24.81 -30.07
N TYR A 13 -4.95 25.70 -29.17
CA TYR A 13 -3.62 25.71 -28.55
C TYR A 13 -3.57 25.14 -27.12
N ASN A 14 -4.59 24.37 -26.72
CA ASN A 14 -4.58 23.56 -25.50
C ASN A 14 -4.86 22.08 -25.80
N LYS A 15 -4.35 21.59 -26.95
CA LYS A 15 -3.96 20.17 -27.03
C LYS A 15 -2.69 20.04 -26.19
N ALA A 16 -2.85 20.04 -24.87
CA ALA A 16 -1.82 19.66 -23.94
C ALA A 16 -1.26 18.32 -24.44
N TYR A 17 -0.01 18.30 -24.86
CA TYR A 17 0.70 17.05 -25.07
C TYR A 17 0.66 16.33 -23.73
N LYS A 18 -0.26 15.38 -23.58
CA LYS A 18 -0.31 14.49 -22.43
C LYS A 18 0.99 13.71 -22.51
N ILE A 19 1.97 14.08 -21.68
CA ILE A 19 3.25 13.39 -21.65
C ILE A 19 2.93 11.94 -21.29
N MET A 20 3.01 11.04 -22.27
CA MET A 20 2.85 9.61 -22.02
C MET A 20 4.11 9.14 -21.31
N ILE A 21 4.07 9.11 -19.97
CA ILE A 21 5.09 8.43 -19.20
C ILE A 21 4.93 6.92 -19.45
N THR A 22 6.05 6.22 -19.65
CA THR A 22 6.04 4.76 -19.74
C THR A 22 6.08 4.17 -18.33
N TYR A 23 5.68 2.90 -18.19
CA TYR A 23 5.78 2.20 -16.91
C TYR A 23 7.22 2.13 -16.37
N GLU A 24 8.21 1.94 -17.25
CA GLU A 24 9.63 1.95 -16.86
C GLU A 24 10.05 3.32 -16.30
N LYS A 25 9.59 4.42 -16.93
CA LYS A 25 9.84 5.77 -16.40
C LYS A 25 9.12 5.99 -15.08
N TRP A 26 7.92 5.43 -14.90
CA TRP A 26 7.21 5.44 -13.62
C TRP A 26 8.05 4.76 -12.53
N LEU A 27 8.50 3.52 -12.75
CA LEU A 27 9.30 2.76 -11.78
C LEU A 27 10.55 3.52 -11.38
N ASN A 28 11.31 4.05 -12.34
CA ASN A 28 12.51 4.83 -12.03
C ASN A 28 12.19 6.15 -11.31
N CYS A 29 11.05 6.79 -11.61
CA CYS A 29 10.64 7.98 -10.89
C CYS A 29 10.23 7.70 -9.44
N VAL A 30 9.53 6.59 -9.17
CA VAL A 30 9.02 6.25 -7.84
C VAL A 30 10.10 5.60 -6.98
N PHE A 31 10.84 4.64 -7.53
CA PHE A 31 11.78 3.79 -6.80
C PHE A 31 13.26 4.12 -7.07
N GLY A 32 13.59 4.81 -8.17
CA GLY A 32 14.99 5.09 -8.53
C GLY A 32 15.69 6.16 -7.69
N ARG A 33 14.99 6.85 -6.79
CA ARG A 33 15.50 8.07 -6.12
C ARG A 33 16.37 7.79 -4.88
N SER A 34 17.39 8.63 -4.69
CA SER A 34 18.11 8.78 -3.41
C SER A 34 17.37 9.78 -2.49
N TYR A 35 17.50 9.61 -1.16
CA TYR A 35 16.78 10.29 -0.05
C TYR A 35 16.58 11.82 -0.16
N ASN A 36 17.38 12.55 -0.95
CA ASN A 36 17.33 14.01 -1.06
C ASN A 36 16.61 14.55 -2.31
N GLN A 37 16.03 13.71 -3.16
CA GLN A 37 15.20 14.19 -4.27
C GLN A 37 13.76 14.36 -3.79
N SER A 38 13.38 15.61 -3.50
CA SER A 38 11.99 15.99 -3.24
C SER A 38 11.07 15.33 -4.26
N PHE A 39 9.88 14.93 -3.81
CA PHE A 39 8.78 14.53 -4.69
C PHE A 39 8.24 15.76 -5.44
N ALA A 40 9.10 16.48 -6.16
CA ALA A 40 8.75 17.61 -7.03
C ALA A 40 8.14 17.13 -8.36
N SER A 41 7.10 16.29 -8.23
CA SER A 41 5.71 16.55 -8.62
C SER A 41 5.35 17.34 -9.90
N SER A 42 6.18 17.44 -10.94
CA SER A 42 5.66 18.00 -12.21
C SER A 42 5.17 16.95 -13.23
N LYS A 43 5.54 15.67 -13.11
CA LYS A 43 5.16 14.65 -14.12
C LYS A 43 4.31 13.49 -13.60
N ILE A 44 4.56 13.01 -12.38
CA ILE A 44 3.73 11.95 -11.76
C ILE A 44 2.36 12.50 -11.35
N ASN A 45 2.32 13.71 -10.76
CA ASN A 45 1.06 14.35 -10.36
C ASN A 45 0.17 14.78 -11.53
N ASN A 46 0.66 14.65 -12.77
CA ASN A 46 -0.06 15.00 -14.00
C ASN A 46 -0.55 13.77 -14.78
N LEU A 47 -0.39 12.56 -14.23
CA LEU A 47 -0.99 11.37 -14.82
C LEU A 47 -2.49 11.36 -14.56
N ASP A 48 -3.25 10.90 -15.56
CA ASP A 48 -4.66 10.60 -15.34
C ASP A 48 -4.81 9.42 -14.39
N VAL A 49 -6.00 9.34 -13.79
CA VAL A 49 -6.39 8.28 -12.87
C VAL A 49 -6.17 6.88 -13.43
N ASP A 50 -6.55 6.62 -14.69
CA ASP A 50 -6.46 5.29 -15.29
C ASP A 50 -5.00 4.84 -15.45
N THR A 51 -4.14 5.76 -15.88
CA THR A 51 -2.71 5.51 -16.04
C THR A 51 -2.05 5.30 -14.67
N THR A 52 -2.39 6.12 -13.68
CA THR A 52 -1.89 6.00 -12.31
C THR A 52 -2.30 4.66 -11.71
N PHE A 53 -3.59 4.30 -11.81
CA PHE A 53 -4.12 3.01 -11.37
C PHE A 53 -3.36 1.85 -12.02
N LYS A 54 -3.23 1.86 -13.35
CA LYS A 54 -2.53 0.80 -14.10
C LYS A 54 -1.09 0.61 -13.63
N PHE A 55 -0.36 1.70 -13.36
CA PHE A 55 1.02 1.59 -12.90
C PHE A 55 1.14 1.15 -11.44
N VAL A 56 0.26 1.63 -10.55
CA VAL A 56 0.22 1.14 -9.16
C VAL A 56 -0.11 -0.35 -9.14
N TYR A 57 -1.19 -0.75 -9.81
CA TYR A 57 -1.61 -2.15 -9.90
C TYR A 57 -0.51 -3.05 -10.50
N LYS A 58 0.09 -2.63 -11.62
CA LYS A 58 1.19 -3.37 -12.25
C LYS A 58 2.39 -3.50 -11.32
N THR A 59 2.69 -2.48 -10.50
CA THR A 59 3.77 -2.52 -9.51
C THR A 59 3.48 -3.49 -8.37
N LEU A 60 2.24 -3.55 -7.88
CA LEU A 60 1.85 -4.53 -6.86
C LEU A 60 1.98 -5.97 -7.39
N VAL A 61 1.41 -6.25 -8.57
CA VAL A 61 1.40 -7.58 -9.19
C VAL A 61 2.80 -8.07 -9.58
N ASN A 62 3.71 -7.17 -9.95
CA ASN A 62 5.07 -7.54 -10.35
C ASN A 62 6.13 -7.14 -9.31
N SER A 63 5.71 -6.94 -8.06
CA SER A 63 6.61 -6.44 -7.00
C SER A 63 7.83 -7.33 -6.79
N GLY A 64 7.69 -8.66 -6.95
CA GLY A 64 8.78 -9.62 -6.84
C GLY A 64 9.84 -9.59 -7.93
N SER A 65 9.53 -9.06 -9.11
CA SER A 65 10.46 -9.02 -10.24
C SER A 65 10.91 -7.60 -10.54
N GLU A 66 9.98 -6.65 -10.58
CA GLU A 66 10.24 -5.26 -10.92
C GLU A 66 11.03 -4.54 -9.83
N LEU A 67 10.79 -4.86 -8.55
CA LEU A 67 11.45 -4.18 -7.43
C LEU A 67 12.83 -4.76 -7.09
N LEU A 68 13.23 -5.90 -7.67
CA LEU A 68 14.55 -6.51 -7.41
C LEU A 68 15.71 -5.65 -7.89
N ARG A 69 15.48 -4.83 -8.93
CA ARG A 69 16.50 -3.92 -9.47
C ARG A 69 16.82 -2.75 -8.54
N PHE A 70 16.04 -2.54 -7.48
CA PHE A 70 16.17 -1.43 -6.54
C PHE A 70 16.61 -1.95 -5.16
N SER A 71 17.49 -1.20 -4.49
CA SER A 71 17.90 -1.48 -3.10
C SER A 71 16.72 -1.43 -2.12
N ASP A 72 16.84 -2.07 -0.96
CA ASP A 72 15.81 -2.01 0.09
C ASP A 72 15.46 -0.58 0.51
N LYS A 73 16.45 0.32 0.53
CA LYS A 73 16.22 1.74 0.80
C LYS A 73 15.37 2.42 -0.28
N GLN A 74 15.67 2.13 -1.55
CA GLN A 74 14.90 2.63 -2.68
C GLN A 74 13.47 2.09 -2.69
N VAL A 75 13.31 0.79 -2.41
CA VAL A 75 11.98 0.17 -2.36
C VAL A 75 11.16 0.68 -1.20
N GLY A 76 11.73 0.78 0.01
CA GLY A 76 11.07 1.37 1.17
C GLY A 76 10.56 2.78 0.87
N ASN A 77 11.45 3.66 0.39
CA ASN A 77 11.09 5.04 0.04
C ASN A 77 10.04 5.10 -1.08
N GLY A 78 10.19 4.30 -2.12
CA GLY A 78 9.27 4.30 -3.26
C GLY A 78 7.88 3.76 -2.91
N LEU A 79 7.79 2.76 -2.03
CA LEU A 79 6.51 2.27 -1.52
C LEU A 79 5.84 3.32 -0.62
N TYR A 80 6.58 4.00 0.27
CA TYR A 80 6.05 5.16 0.99
C TYR A 80 5.54 6.22 0.00
N ALA A 81 6.33 6.58 -1.00
CA ALA A 81 5.92 7.61 -1.94
C ALA A 81 4.70 7.21 -2.80
N MET A 82 4.60 5.94 -3.19
CA MET A 82 3.49 5.44 -4.00
C MET A 82 2.21 5.27 -3.20
N LEU A 83 2.31 4.82 -1.94
CA LEU A 83 1.15 4.37 -1.19
C LEU A 83 0.75 5.32 -0.05
N ALA A 84 1.65 6.19 0.42
CA ALA A 84 1.34 7.12 1.50
C ALA A 84 0.39 8.23 1.04
N ASP A 85 -0.44 8.70 1.98
CA ASP A 85 -1.48 9.70 1.77
C ASP A 85 -0.99 10.97 1.04
N SER A 86 0.23 11.43 1.35
CA SER A 86 0.79 12.70 0.83
C SER A 86 0.89 12.85 -0.69
N THR A 87 0.73 11.77 -1.49
CA THR A 87 0.91 11.82 -2.95
C THR A 87 -0.37 11.64 -3.77
N ASN A 88 -1.52 11.36 -3.15
CA ASN A 88 -2.80 11.00 -3.81
C ASN A 88 -2.71 9.81 -4.80
N ILE A 89 -1.55 9.15 -4.93
CA ILE A 89 -1.35 8.04 -5.88
C ILE A 89 -2.20 6.84 -5.45
N ALA A 90 -2.23 6.53 -4.16
CA ALA A 90 -3.05 5.46 -3.60
C ALA A 90 -4.56 5.72 -3.75
N ASP A 91 -4.98 6.98 -3.84
CA ASP A 91 -6.39 7.33 -4.01
C ASP A 91 -6.92 6.92 -5.39
N SER A 92 -6.05 6.78 -6.39
CA SER A 92 -6.42 6.21 -7.70
C SER A 92 -7.02 4.80 -7.61
N LEU A 93 -6.71 4.06 -6.55
CA LEU A 93 -7.26 2.73 -6.31
C LEU A 93 -8.72 2.76 -5.83
N LYS A 94 -9.21 3.92 -5.37
CA LYS A 94 -10.59 4.13 -4.90
C LYS A 94 -11.48 4.81 -5.93
N GLU A 95 -10.90 5.27 -7.03
CA GLU A 95 -11.58 6.15 -7.97
C GLU A 95 -12.82 5.47 -8.57
N PRO A 96 -14.01 6.11 -8.51
CA PRO A 96 -15.25 5.53 -9.00
C PRO A 96 -15.22 5.17 -10.49
N SER A 97 -14.39 5.86 -11.28
CA SER A 97 -14.22 5.60 -12.71
C SER A 97 -13.53 4.27 -13.03
N ILE A 98 -12.77 3.71 -12.08
CA ILE A 98 -12.16 2.38 -12.21
C ILE A 98 -13.23 1.31 -12.02
N SER A 99 -13.12 0.16 -12.69
CA SER A 99 -14.12 -0.90 -12.51
C SER A 99 -14.04 -1.50 -11.11
N ALA A 100 -15.17 -1.99 -10.57
CA ALA A 100 -15.16 -2.68 -9.27
C ALA A 100 -14.24 -3.91 -9.28
N GLN A 101 -14.23 -4.65 -10.40
CA GLN A 101 -13.34 -5.80 -10.60
C GLN A 101 -11.87 -5.42 -10.48
N ASP A 102 -11.46 -4.31 -11.11
CA ASP A 102 -10.08 -3.84 -11.06
C ASP A 102 -9.69 -3.35 -9.66
N ARG A 103 -10.57 -2.62 -8.97
CA ARG A 103 -10.32 -2.20 -7.57
C ARG A 103 -10.16 -3.41 -6.64
N THR A 104 -11.00 -4.42 -6.80
CA THR A 104 -10.89 -5.68 -6.05
C THR A 104 -9.59 -6.42 -6.35
N ALA A 105 -9.18 -6.48 -7.62
CA ALA A 105 -7.89 -7.05 -8.01
C ALA A 105 -6.71 -6.28 -7.40
N ALA A 106 -6.80 -4.95 -7.32
CA ALA A 106 -5.75 -4.11 -6.74
C ALA A 106 -5.55 -4.33 -5.24
N ILE A 107 -6.62 -4.45 -4.44
CA ILE A 107 -6.47 -4.82 -3.01
C ILE A 107 -5.82 -6.19 -2.89
N ARG A 108 -6.29 -7.18 -3.66
CA ARG A 108 -5.74 -8.54 -3.61
C ARG A 108 -4.27 -8.60 -4.04
N ALA A 109 -3.83 -7.72 -4.93
CA ALA A 109 -2.44 -7.63 -5.35
C ALA A 109 -1.49 -7.22 -4.19
N ILE A 110 -2.01 -6.67 -3.09
CA ILE A 110 -1.20 -6.43 -1.88
C ILE A 110 -0.69 -7.75 -1.29
N LYS A 111 -1.42 -8.87 -1.45
CA LYS A 111 -0.91 -10.20 -1.06
C LYS A 111 0.36 -10.57 -1.81
N ILE A 112 0.46 -10.19 -3.09
CA ILE A 112 1.66 -10.40 -3.90
C ILE A 112 2.80 -9.52 -3.38
N LEU A 113 2.53 -8.25 -3.03
CA LEU A 113 3.52 -7.40 -2.37
C LEU A 113 4.05 -8.03 -1.07
N TYR A 114 3.16 -8.64 -0.26
CA TYR A 114 3.58 -9.41 0.91
C TYR A 114 4.49 -10.59 0.54
N THR A 115 4.04 -11.52 -0.31
CA THR A 115 4.81 -12.75 -0.57
C THR A 115 6.08 -12.52 -1.36
N ASP A 116 6.05 -11.58 -2.29
CA ASP A 116 7.10 -11.43 -3.29
C ASP A 116 8.08 -10.31 -2.99
N CYS A 117 7.72 -9.37 -2.11
CA CYS A 117 8.61 -8.32 -1.64
C CYS A 117 8.88 -8.44 -0.13
N PHE A 118 7.85 -8.27 0.71
CA PHE A 118 8.06 -8.15 2.16
C PHE A 118 8.59 -9.43 2.78
N GLU A 119 7.96 -10.57 2.52
CA GLU A 119 8.34 -11.86 3.10
C GLU A 119 9.80 -12.20 2.79
N LYS A 120 10.25 -11.88 1.57
CA LYS A 120 11.59 -12.20 1.06
C LYS A 120 12.66 -11.20 1.48
N ARG A 121 12.31 -9.93 1.70
CA ARG A 121 13.28 -8.82 1.86
C ARG A 121 13.27 -8.18 3.23
N ALA A 122 12.13 -8.16 3.92
CA ALA A 122 12.08 -7.66 5.29
C ALA A 122 12.95 -8.54 6.19
N ARG A 123 13.69 -7.93 7.10
CA ARG A 123 14.47 -8.66 8.10
C ARG A 123 13.49 -9.23 9.14
N PRO A 124 13.75 -10.43 9.71
CA PRO A 124 12.82 -11.09 10.63
C PRO A 124 12.86 -10.47 12.04
N VAL A 125 12.78 -9.14 12.10
CA VAL A 125 12.82 -8.31 13.30
C VAL A 125 11.57 -7.43 13.35
N LEU A 126 11.16 -7.07 14.56
CA LEU A 126 9.95 -6.31 14.85
C LEU A 126 10.26 -4.82 14.89
N SER A 127 9.54 -4.05 14.09
CA SER A 127 9.75 -2.60 13.98
C SER A 127 9.21 -1.87 15.21
N HIS A 128 8.13 -2.32 15.84
CA HIS A 128 7.55 -1.64 17.01
C HIS A 128 8.46 -1.68 18.26
N LEU A 129 9.46 -2.57 18.27
CA LEU A 129 10.44 -2.71 19.34
C LEU A 129 11.80 -2.13 18.99
N ASP A 130 11.93 -1.50 17.82
CA ASP A 130 13.21 -1.02 17.28
C ASP A 130 14.30 -2.11 17.32
N GLU A 131 13.94 -3.36 17.01
CA GLU A 131 14.89 -4.47 17.06
C GLU A 131 16.05 -4.23 16.08
N PRO A 132 17.30 -4.48 16.51
CA PRO A 132 18.45 -4.18 15.69
C PRO A 132 18.48 -5.01 14.41
N GLY A 133 18.87 -4.39 13.30
CA GLY A 133 19.01 -5.04 12.00
C GLY A 133 17.80 -4.91 11.08
N ALA A 134 16.83 -4.04 11.41
CA ALA A 134 15.74 -3.68 10.51
C ALA A 134 16.28 -3.07 9.20
N SER A 135 15.70 -3.49 8.07
CA SER A 135 15.93 -2.86 6.76
C SER A 135 14.94 -1.73 6.53
N ALA A 136 15.15 -0.91 5.50
CA ALA A 136 14.16 0.09 5.09
C ALA A 136 12.82 -0.53 4.61
N ILE A 137 12.79 -1.83 4.29
CA ILE A 137 11.55 -2.57 3.97
C ILE A 137 10.73 -2.83 5.23
N ASN A 138 11.36 -3.05 6.39
CA ASN A 138 10.66 -3.31 7.65
C ASN A 138 9.72 -2.16 8.01
N GLY A 139 10.19 -0.92 7.89
CA GLY A 139 9.41 0.28 8.20
C GLY A 139 8.11 0.36 7.38
N ILE A 140 8.18 0.30 6.05
CA ILE A 140 6.97 0.36 5.22
C ILE A 140 6.11 -0.90 5.35
N CYS A 141 6.69 -2.07 5.61
CA CYS A 141 5.92 -3.28 5.86
C CYS A 141 5.06 -3.07 7.12
N TYR A 142 5.66 -2.69 8.24
CA TYR A 142 4.97 -2.41 9.49
C TYR A 142 3.92 -1.30 9.34
N MET A 143 4.28 -0.17 8.73
CA MET A 143 3.42 1.01 8.60
C MET A 143 2.41 0.95 7.45
N LEU A 144 2.40 -0.13 6.65
CA LEU A 144 1.63 -0.20 5.40
C LEU A 144 0.17 0.23 5.61
N TRP A 145 -0.47 -0.27 6.66
CA TRP A 145 -1.90 -0.01 6.87
C TRP A 145 -2.16 1.33 7.57
N GLU A 146 -1.15 1.99 8.10
CA GLU A 146 -1.27 3.33 8.70
C GLU A 146 -1.07 4.43 7.67
N VAL A 147 0.02 4.35 6.89
CA VAL A 147 0.35 5.42 5.94
C VAL A 147 -0.49 5.36 4.68
N THR A 148 -1.00 4.19 4.34
CA THR A 148 -1.82 4.03 3.15
C THR A 148 -3.27 4.24 3.51
N ARG A 149 -3.98 5.00 2.67
CA ARG A 149 -5.44 5.15 2.78
C ARG A 149 -6.19 3.87 2.44
N ILE A 150 -5.55 2.70 2.38
CA ILE A 150 -6.18 1.41 2.06
C ILE A 150 -7.07 0.96 3.24
N ASN A 151 -6.62 1.20 4.47
CA ASN A 151 -7.39 0.93 5.69
C ASN A 151 -8.69 1.74 5.77
N VAL A 152 -8.77 2.90 5.10
CA VAL A 152 -9.97 3.73 5.05
C VAL A 152 -10.87 3.46 3.83
N TRP A 153 -10.71 2.32 3.15
CA TRP A 153 -11.69 1.88 2.14
C TRP A 153 -12.94 1.40 2.86
N GLY A 154 -13.91 2.30 2.99
CA GLY A 154 -15.21 2.05 3.56
C GLY A 154 -15.15 1.53 5.00
N ASN A 155 -14.77 2.43 5.91
CA ASN A 155 -14.70 2.30 7.37
C ASN A 155 -16.03 1.89 8.05
N LYS A 156 -16.99 1.39 7.27
CA LYS A 156 -18.22 0.74 7.71
C LYS A 156 -17.96 -0.74 7.50
N GLY A 157 -17.87 -1.51 8.60
CA GLY A 157 -17.41 -2.91 8.65
C GLY A 157 -18.06 -3.89 7.67
N ASP A 158 -19.10 -3.49 6.94
CA ASP A 158 -19.84 -4.27 5.95
C ASP A 158 -19.56 -3.88 4.49
N CYS A 159 -18.60 -2.99 4.20
CA CYS A 159 -18.25 -2.69 2.81
C CYS A 159 -17.33 -3.78 2.20
N GLU A 160 -17.46 -4.00 0.89
CA GLU A 160 -16.68 -4.99 0.13
C GLU A 160 -15.17 -4.79 0.31
N TYR A 161 -14.71 -3.55 0.26
CA TYR A 161 -13.28 -3.25 0.30
C TYR A 161 -12.65 -3.39 1.70
N PHE A 162 -13.43 -3.13 2.75
CA PHE A 162 -13.05 -3.47 4.11
C PHE A 162 -12.89 -4.98 4.26
N SER A 163 -13.86 -5.74 3.72
CA SER A 163 -13.81 -7.21 3.70
C SER A 163 -12.59 -7.77 2.95
N LEU A 164 -12.24 -7.17 1.82
CA LEU A 164 -11.06 -7.52 1.05
C LEU A 164 -9.76 -7.16 1.77
N SER A 165 -9.73 -6.04 2.50
CA SER A 165 -8.57 -5.65 3.30
C SER A 165 -8.31 -6.63 4.44
N LEU A 166 -9.37 -7.07 5.13
CA LEU A 166 -9.27 -8.15 6.12
C LEU A 166 -8.79 -9.47 5.50
N GLU A 167 -9.20 -9.79 4.26
CA GLU A 167 -8.72 -10.97 3.52
C GLU A 167 -7.19 -10.91 3.28
N VAL A 168 -6.63 -9.73 3.04
CA VAL A 168 -5.17 -9.52 2.88
C VAL A 168 -4.44 -9.66 4.22
N LEU A 169 -4.98 -9.04 5.27
CA LEU A 169 -4.39 -9.07 6.61
C LEU A 169 -4.39 -10.48 7.20
N GLU A 170 -5.52 -11.19 7.09
CA GLU A 170 -5.62 -12.58 7.51
C GLU A 170 -4.61 -13.44 6.76
N PHE A 171 -4.46 -13.26 5.45
CA PHE A 171 -3.44 -13.94 4.67
C PHE A 171 -2.01 -13.68 5.19
N ALA A 172 -1.68 -12.43 5.50
CA ALA A 172 -0.35 -12.04 5.95
C ALA A 172 0.03 -12.62 7.34
N LEU A 173 -0.94 -12.93 8.20
CA LEU A 173 -0.70 -13.60 9.49
C LEU A 173 -0.11 -15.02 9.34
N TYR A 174 -0.34 -15.68 8.19
CA TYR A 174 0.13 -17.05 7.92
C TYR A 174 1.46 -17.09 7.16
N LEU A 175 2.10 -15.93 6.96
CA LEU A 175 3.44 -15.86 6.41
C LEU A 175 4.49 -16.20 7.48
N LYS A 176 5.70 -16.57 7.05
CA LYS A 176 6.75 -17.03 7.98
C LYS A 176 7.56 -15.86 8.54
N ASN A 177 7.65 -14.74 7.82
CA ASN A 177 8.44 -13.61 8.27
C ASN A 177 7.68 -12.85 9.37
N PRO A 178 8.27 -12.71 10.59
CA PRO A 178 7.60 -12.03 11.69
C PRO A 178 7.29 -10.56 11.41
N ALA A 179 8.03 -9.88 10.51
CA ALA A 179 7.70 -8.52 10.10
C ALA A 179 6.37 -8.44 9.32
N CYS A 180 6.04 -9.48 8.54
CA CYS A 180 4.76 -9.55 7.84
C CYS A 180 3.60 -9.86 8.79
N ILE A 181 3.82 -10.72 9.79
CA ILE A 181 2.86 -10.99 10.86
C ILE A 181 2.61 -9.71 11.67
N GLU A 182 3.66 -9.01 12.06
CA GLU A 182 3.60 -7.72 12.77
C GLU A 182 2.76 -6.69 11.99
N SER A 183 3.06 -6.52 10.71
CA SER A 183 2.30 -5.67 9.79
C SER A 183 0.81 -6.01 9.75
N ALA A 184 0.48 -7.31 9.71
CA ALA A 184 -0.90 -7.78 9.71
C ALA A 184 -1.62 -7.48 11.04
N LEU A 185 -0.96 -7.70 12.18
CA LEU A 185 -1.51 -7.36 13.49
C LEU A 185 -1.73 -5.86 13.64
N HIS A 186 -0.78 -5.05 13.17
CA HIS A 186 -0.88 -3.59 13.15
C HIS A 186 -2.11 -3.13 12.35
N GLY A 187 -2.28 -3.63 11.13
CA GLY A 187 -3.44 -3.30 10.28
C GLY A 187 -4.77 -3.78 10.85
N LEU A 188 -4.81 -4.98 11.45
CA LEU A 188 -6.00 -5.50 12.14
C LEU A 188 -6.36 -4.65 13.36
N GLY A 189 -5.36 -4.17 14.10
CA GLY A 189 -5.55 -3.23 15.22
C GLY A 189 -6.28 -1.96 14.77
N HIS A 190 -5.81 -1.30 13.69
CA HIS A 190 -6.50 -0.15 13.10
C HIS A 190 -7.96 -0.45 12.72
N MET A 191 -8.24 -1.66 12.24
CA MET A 191 -9.58 -2.08 11.79
C MET A 191 -10.49 -2.60 12.91
N GLY A 192 -9.94 -2.83 14.12
CA GLY A 192 -10.66 -3.42 15.26
C GLY A 192 -11.74 -2.53 15.85
N SER A 193 -11.73 -1.21 15.56
CA SER A 193 -12.67 -0.21 16.08
C SER A 193 -12.91 -0.35 17.59
N PHE A 194 -11.83 -0.25 18.40
CA PHE A 194 -11.86 -0.41 19.86
C PHE A 194 -12.49 -1.74 20.33
N GLY A 195 -12.19 -2.84 19.63
CA GLY A 195 -12.62 -4.19 20.00
C GLY A 195 -14.08 -4.52 19.65
N THR A 196 -14.78 -3.65 18.94
CA THR A 196 -16.18 -3.89 18.54
C THR A 196 -16.30 -4.70 17.25
N ASN A 197 -15.24 -4.78 16.45
CA ASN A 197 -15.25 -5.53 15.21
C ASN A 197 -15.03 -7.04 15.44
N GLN A 198 -16.14 -7.77 15.54
CA GLN A 198 -16.14 -9.23 15.78
C GLN A 198 -15.39 -10.03 14.71
N ARG A 199 -15.27 -9.52 13.48
CA ARG A 199 -14.53 -10.21 12.42
C ARG A 199 -13.02 -10.11 12.66
N VAL A 200 -12.51 -8.94 13.05
CA VAL A 200 -11.11 -8.75 13.44
C VAL A 200 -10.76 -9.64 14.63
N TYR A 201 -11.61 -9.66 15.65
CA TYR A 201 -11.43 -10.53 16.81
C TYR A 201 -11.26 -12.00 16.40
N ARG A 202 -12.18 -12.51 15.57
CA ARG A 202 -12.14 -13.91 15.09
C ARG A 202 -10.90 -14.23 14.28
N ILE A 203 -10.45 -13.33 13.41
CA ILE A 203 -9.24 -13.54 12.60
C ILE A 203 -8.03 -13.75 13.53
N ILE A 204 -7.84 -12.84 14.50
CA ILE A 204 -6.70 -12.91 15.42
C ILE A 204 -6.83 -14.12 16.37
N ASP A 205 -8.01 -14.36 16.93
CA ASP A 205 -8.27 -15.49 17.84
C ASP A 205 -8.01 -16.84 17.16
N ASN A 206 -8.47 -17.00 15.92
CA ASN A 206 -8.20 -18.21 15.13
C ASN A 206 -6.70 -18.40 14.88
N TRP A 207 -5.99 -17.32 14.53
CA TRP A 207 -4.55 -17.37 14.30
C TRP A 207 -3.77 -17.74 15.57
N ILE A 208 -4.09 -17.14 16.73
CA ILE A 208 -3.49 -17.50 18.03
C ILE A 208 -3.72 -18.98 18.34
N LYS A 209 -4.95 -19.48 18.17
CA LYS A 209 -5.31 -20.88 18.46
C LYS A 209 -4.56 -21.90 17.61
N GLN A 210 -4.12 -21.53 16.40
CA GLN A 210 -3.31 -22.42 15.56
C GLN A 210 -1.87 -22.58 16.06
N GLY A 211 -1.39 -21.71 16.96
CA GLY A 211 -0.07 -21.88 17.58
C GLY A 211 1.09 -21.80 16.59
N LEU A 212 0.94 -21.06 15.49
CA LEU A 212 1.94 -20.99 14.41
C LEU A 212 3.18 -20.17 14.76
N THR A 213 3.12 -19.38 15.82
CA THR A 213 4.26 -18.63 16.36
C THR A 213 4.42 -18.88 17.85
N SER A 214 5.67 -19.02 18.30
CA SER A 214 6.04 -19.04 19.70
C SER A 214 6.64 -17.72 20.17
N ARG A 215 6.67 -16.69 19.30
CA ARG A 215 7.28 -15.39 19.60
C ARG A 215 6.38 -14.57 20.54
N PRO A 216 6.76 -14.36 21.81
CA PRO A 216 5.87 -13.76 22.80
C PRO A 216 5.46 -12.33 22.43
N GLN A 217 6.35 -11.56 21.81
CA GLN A 217 6.08 -10.18 21.40
C GLN A 217 4.93 -10.08 20.37
N LEU A 218 4.84 -11.05 19.45
CA LEU A 218 3.73 -11.11 18.48
C LEU A 218 2.42 -11.54 19.14
N LEU A 219 2.47 -12.42 20.15
CA LEU A 219 1.29 -12.82 20.91
C LEU A 219 0.75 -11.66 21.76
N GLU A 220 1.64 -10.88 22.39
CA GLU A 220 1.27 -9.66 23.10
C GLU A 220 0.64 -8.65 22.14
N TYR A 221 1.27 -8.41 21.00
CA TYR A 221 0.72 -7.50 20.00
C TYR A 221 -0.66 -7.98 19.51
N ALA A 222 -0.83 -9.29 19.28
CA ALA A 222 -2.13 -9.83 18.89
C ALA A 222 -3.23 -9.57 19.94
N ALA A 223 -2.93 -9.70 21.23
CA ALA A 223 -3.87 -9.37 22.30
C ALA A 223 -4.25 -7.88 22.31
N ARG A 224 -3.30 -6.97 22.03
CA ARG A 224 -3.57 -5.53 21.89
C ARG A 224 -4.41 -5.22 20.64
N ALA A 225 -4.06 -5.82 19.51
CA ALA A 225 -4.75 -5.64 18.24
C ALA A 225 -6.22 -6.13 18.29
N GLN A 226 -6.51 -7.20 19.03
CA GLN A 226 -7.90 -7.65 19.27
C GLN A 226 -8.78 -6.58 19.93
N GLN A 227 -8.18 -5.71 20.74
CA GLN A 227 -8.87 -4.60 21.39
C GLN A 227 -8.85 -3.31 20.54
N GLY A 228 -8.30 -3.38 19.33
CA GLY A 228 -8.15 -2.23 18.44
C GLY A 228 -6.96 -1.32 18.76
N TYR A 229 -6.00 -1.79 19.55
CA TYR A 229 -4.76 -1.05 19.82
C TYR A 229 -3.63 -1.47 18.89
N ILE A 230 -2.79 -0.51 18.54
CA ILE A 230 -1.52 -0.72 17.84
C ILE A 230 -0.36 -0.47 18.80
N LEU A 231 0.74 -1.19 18.63
CA LEU A 231 2.02 -0.99 19.30
C LEU A 231 3.02 -0.45 18.29
#